data_AF-A0A1T4NRI3-F1
#
_entry.id   AF-A0A1T4NRI3-F1
#
_cell.length_a   1.000
_cell.length_b   1.000
_cell.length_c   1.000
_cell.angle_alpha   90.00
_cell.angle_beta   90.00
_cell.angle_gamma   90.00
#
_symmetry.space_group_name_H-M   'P 1'
#
loop_
_entity.id
_entity.type
_entity.pdbx_description
1 polymer ?
#
loop_
_entity_poly.entity_id
_entity_poly.type
_entity_poly.pdbx_seq_one_letter_code
_entity_poly.pdbx_strand_id
1 'polypeptide(L)' 'MNERIFLSSPHMSDVGYEQEYIKEAFDTKWIALLGANVNGFGEELVEMTNGGHALALSSDTAAIHLALKTLNVG' A
#
# COMPACT_ATOMS: atom_id res chain seq x y z
N MET A 1 18.71 -29.95 10.89
CA MET A 1 18.70 -28.97 9.77
C MET A 1 18.73 -27.60 10.40
N ASN A 2 19.65 -26.72 10.00
CA ASN A 2 19.59 -25.32 10.45
C ASN A 2 18.41 -24.67 9.74
N GLU A 3 17.44 -24.18 10.50
CA GLU A 3 16.35 -23.37 9.95
C GLU A 3 16.91 -22.12 9.31
N ARG A 4 16.35 -21.76 8.15
CA ARG A 4 16.75 -20.55 7.43
C ARG A 4 16.23 -19.34 8.20
N ILE A 5 17.15 -18.53 8.73
CA ILE A 5 16.80 -17.26 9.37
C ILE A 5 16.64 -16.20 8.29
N PHE A 6 15.42 -15.67 8.15
CA PHE A 6 15.13 -14.54 7.25
C PHE A 6 15.31 -13.22 7.99
N LEU A 7 15.77 -12.18 7.29
CA LEU A 7 15.90 -10.83 7.87
C LEU A 7 14.54 -10.14 8.03
N SER A 8 13.69 -10.25 7.01
CA SER A 8 12.39 -9.56 6.93
C SER A 8 11.45 -10.29 5.97
N SER A 9 11.00 -11.49 6.33
CA SER A 9 9.95 -12.16 5.56
C SER A 9 8.64 -11.38 5.67
N PRO A 10 7.81 -11.32 4.61
CA PRO A 10 6.47 -10.77 4.71
C PRO A 10 5.72 -11.45 5.87
N HIS A 11 5.13 -10.63 6.75
CA HIS A 11 4.28 -11.11 7.83
C HIS A 11 2.84 -10.79 7.48
N MET A 12 2.03 -11.83 7.30
CA MET A 12 0.58 -11.71 7.16
C MET A 12 -0.03 -11.77 8.55
N SER A 13 -1.02 -10.92 8.82
CA SER A 13 -1.70 -10.88 10.11
C SER A 13 -2.31 -12.24 10.45
N ASP A 14 -2.28 -12.62 11.74
CA ASP A 14 -2.91 -13.86 12.22
C ASP A 14 -4.43 -13.87 11.98
N VAL A 15 -5.03 -12.69 11.85
CA VAL A 15 -6.47 -12.49 11.59
C VAL A 15 -6.78 -12.68 10.10
N GLY A 16 -5.81 -12.49 9.20
CA GLY A 16 -5.93 -12.79 7.77
C GLY A 16 -6.72 -11.79 6.95
N TYR A 17 -6.91 -10.55 7.45
CA TYR A 17 -7.67 -9.50 6.76
C TYR A 17 -7.18 -9.22 5.34
N GLU A 18 -5.90 -9.44 5.06
CA GLU A 18 -5.33 -9.23 3.73
C GLU A 18 -6.02 -10.10 2.67
N GLN A 19 -6.36 -11.35 2.99
CA GLN A 19 -7.09 -12.24 2.08
C GLN A 19 -8.55 -11.80 1.90
N GLU A 20 -9.16 -11.28 2.97
CA GLU A 20 -10.54 -10.77 2.92
C GLU A 20 -10.64 -9.53 2.02
N TYR A 21 -9.72 -8.57 2.16
CA TYR A 21 -9.68 -7.37 1.31
C TYR A 21 -9.40 -7.70 -0.16
N ILE A 22 -8.54 -8.70 -0.42
CA ILE A 22 -8.34 -9.20 -1.79
C ILE A 22 -9.63 -9.82 -2.31
N LYS A 23 -10.26 -10.71 -1.54
CA LYS A 23 -11.51 -11.36 -1.95
C LYS A 23 -12.62 -10.33 -2.23
N GLU A 24 -12.77 -9.33 -1.37
CA GLU A 24 -13.72 -8.24 -1.58
C GLU A 24 -13.45 -7.48 -2.87
N ALA A 25 -12.19 -7.17 -3.19
CA ALA A 25 -11.84 -6.50 -4.45
C ALA A 25 -12.26 -7.32 -5.68
N PHE A 26 -12.11 -8.66 -5.62
CA PHE A 26 -12.61 -9.55 -6.66
C PHE A 26 -14.15 -9.59 -6.72
N ASP A 27 -14.81 -9.72 -5.57
CA ASP A 27 -16.29 -9.81 -5.47
C ASP A 27 -16.97 -8.53 -5.97
N THR A 28 -16.39 -7.36 -5.64
CA THR A 28 -16.85 -6.04 -6.07
C THR A 28 -16.39 -5.66 -7.49
N LYS A 29 -15.62 -6.53 -8.15
CA LYS A 29 -15.06 -6.35 -9.50
C LYS A 29 -14.15 -5.12 -9.63
N TRP A 30 -13.57 -4.68 -8.53
CA TRP A 30 -12.65 -3.56 -8.46
C TRP A 30 -11.20 -4.04 -8.41
N ILE A 31 -10.76 -4.66 -9.52
CA ILE A 31 -9.38 -5.16 -9.70
C ILE A 31 -8.61 -4.13 -10.56
N ALA A 32 -8.59 -2.88 -10.11
CA ALA A 32 -7.99 -1.77 -10.82
C ALA A 32 -7.18 -0.86 -9.88
N LEU A 33 -6.50 0.14 -10.45
CA LEU A 33 -5.63 1.08 -9.72
C LEU A 33 -6.37 2.06 -8.80
N LEU A 34 -7.70 2.03 -8.81
CA LEU A 34 -8.57 2.81 -7.94
C LEU A 34 -9.52 1.83 -7.24
N GLY A 35 -10.13 2.21 -6.12
CA GLY A 35 -11.07 1.35 -5.41
C GLY A 35 -11.08 1.61 -3.91
N ALA A 36 -12.00 0.94 -3.21
CA ALA A 36 -12.21 1.14 -1.77
C ALA A 36 -10.93 0.90 -0.96
N ASN A 37 -10.19 -0.18 -1.24
CA ASN A 37 -8.94 -0.50 -0.55
C ASN A 37 -7.87 0.59 -0.73
N VAL A 38 -7.78 1.19 -1.92
CA VAL A 38 -6.79 2.25 -2.23
C VAL A 38 -7.18 3.56 -1.53
N ASN A 39 -8.47 3.89 -1.52
CA ASN A 39 -8.97 5.08 -0.83
C ASN A 39 -8.79 4.97 0.68
N GLY A 40 -9.20 3.84 1.27
CA GLY A 40 -9.06 3.57 2.70
C GLY A 40 -7.59 3.58 3.14
N PHE A 41 -6.70 2.96 2.36
CA PHE A 41 -5.26 3.04 2.62
C PHE A 41 -4.75 4.48 2.67
N GLY A 42 -5.22 5.35 1.77
CA GLY A 42 -4.84 6.77 1.76
C GLY A 42 -5.35 7.53 2.99
N GLU A 43 -6.60 7.30 3.38
CA GLU A 43 -7.22 7.91 4.55
C GLU A 43 -6.50 7.50 5.85
N GLU A 44 -6.27 6.21 6.04
CA GLU A 44 -5.53 5.67 7.20
C GLU A 44 -4.08 6.17 7.23
N LEU A 45 -3.42 6.28 6.08
CA LEU A 45 -2.04 6.78 6.00
C LEU A 45 -1.97 8.26 6.39
N VAL A 46 -2.94 9.07 5.96
CA VAL A 46 -3.05 10.48 6.36
C VAL A 46 -3.25 10.59 7.87
N GLU A 47 -4.14 9.79 8.45
CA GLU A 47 -4.36 9.75 9.90
C GLU A 47 -3.10 9.33 10.66
N MET A 48 -2.43 8.26 10.22
CA MET A 48 -1.23 7.73 10.87
C MET A 48 -0.04 8.69 10.81
N THR A 49 0.14 9.39 9.70
CA THR A 49 1.29 10.29 9.49
C THR A 49 1.01 11.74 9.87
N ASN A 50 -0.25 12.08 10.15
CA ASN A 50 -0.72 13.45 10.32
C ASN A 50 -0.39 14.35 9.11
N GLY A 51 -0.37 13.75 7.92
CA GLY A 51 -0.19 14.43 6.64
C GLY A 51 -1.46 15.16 6.18
N GLY A 52 -1.36 15.95 5.11
CA GLY A 52 -2.54 16.61 4.52
C GLY A 52 -3.24 15.75 3.45
N HIS A 53 -2.45 14.97 2.70
CA HIS A 53 -2.91 14.17 1.57
C HIS A 53 -2.02 12.93 1.42
N ALA A 54 -2.59 11.86 0.85
CA ALA A 54 -1.85 10.65 0.45
C ALA A 54 -2.14 10.30 -1.01
N LEU A 55 -1.16 9.68 -1.67
CA LEU A 55 -1.29 9.15 -3.03
C LEU A 55 -0.66 7.76 -3.09
N ALA A 56 -1.49 6.75 -3.35
CA ALA A 56 -1.02 5.38 -3.52
C ALA A 56 -0.34 5.21 -4.89
N LEU A 57 0.87 4.65 -4.90
CA LEU A 57 1.67 4.41 -6.09
C LEU A 57 2.21 2.97 -6.10
N SER A 58 2.70 2.51 -7.24
CA SER A 58 3.18 1.14 -7.42
C SER A 58 4.49 0.82 -6.68
N SER A 59 5.25 1.84 -6.28
CA SER A 59 6.51 1.70 -5.54
C SER A 59 6.96 3.04 -4.95
N ASP A 60 7.84 2.97 -3.95
CA ASP A 60 8.48 4.15 -3.36
C ASP A 60 9.37 4.91 -4.35
N THR A 61 9.99 4.20 -5.30
CA THR A 61 10.77 4.83 -6.38
C THR A 61 9.88 5.73 -7.24
N ALA A 62 8.65 5.30 -7.55
CA ALA A 62 7.68 6.13 -8.27
C ALA A 62 7.24 7.33 -7.43
N ALA A 63 7.09 7.16 -6.11
CA ALA A 63 6.76 8.25 -5.19
C ALA A 63 7.84 9.33 -5.18
N ILE A 64 9.11 8.95 -5.02
CA ILE A 64 10.24 9.89 -5.04
C ILE A 64 10.35 10.57 -6.40
N HIS A 65 10.25 9.82 -7.50
CA HIS A 65 10.31 10.38 -8.84
C HIS A 65 9.20 11.44 -9.05
N LEU A 66 7.96 11.13 -8.67
CA LEU A 66 6.84 12.07 -8.80
C LEU A 66 7.02 13.28 -7.88
N ALA A 67 7.55 13.12 -6.67
CA ALA A 67 7.83 14.22 -5.76
C ALA A 67 8.85 15.21 -6.36
N LEU A 68 9.98 14.70 -6.89
CA LEU A 68 11.00 15.53 -7.52
C LEU A 68 10.48 16.25 -8.77
N LYS A 69 9.69 15.55 -9.58
CA LYS A 69 9.06 16.13 -10.77
C LYS A 69 8.05 17.23 -10.42
N THR A 70 7.24 17.02 -9.39
CA THR A 70 6.27 18.02 -8.89
C THR A 70 6.95 19.27 -8.36
N LEU A 71 8.10 19.11 -7.70
CA LEU A 71 8.93 20.21 -7.20
C LEU A 71 9.80 20.86 -8.28
N ASN A 72 9.82 20.31 -9.50
CA ASN A 72 10.63 20.76 -10.63
C ASN A 72 12.14 20.80 -10.33
N VAL A 73 12.64 19.76 -9.65
CA VAL A 73 14.05 19.62 -9.25
C VAL A 73 14.70 18.34 -9.78
N GLY A 74 14.05 17.64 -10.72
CA GLY A 74 14.51 16.38 -11.30
C GLY A 74 14.38 16.36 -12.81
#